data_AF-A0A1T4L1E2-F1
#
_entry.id   AF-A0A1T4L1E2-F1
#
_cell.length_a   1.000
_cell.length_b   1.000
_cell.length_c   1.000
_cell.angle_alpha   90.00
_cell.angle_beta   90.00
_cell.angle_gamma   90.00
#
_symmetry.space_group_name_H-M   'P 1'
#
loop_
_entity.id
_entity.type
_entity.pdbx_description
1 polymer ?
#
loop_
_entity_poly.entity_id
_entity_poly.type
_entity_poly.pdbx_seq_one_letter_code
_entity_poly.pdbx_strand_id
1 'polypeptide(L)'
;MKRMILAVAALTLGLTNVASAEEITIVGPVTKIELKTGSADVTVKDSKTDKTAVVVVKDQQSLDKLSDKRISNGVDVRVKYDSATGIARVFKKEGGC
;
A
#
# COMPACT_ATOMS: atom_id res chain seq x y z
N MET A 1 3.85 30.97 59.21
CA MET A 1 5.13 30.76 58.51
C MET A 1 4.90 30.81 57.01
N LYS A 2 5.92 31.22 56.26
CA LYS A 2 5.99 31.70 54.87
C LYS A 2 5.20 30.84 53.85
N ARG A 3 4.49 31.52 52.93
CA ARG A 3 4.00 30.98 51.65
C ARG A 3 5.20 30.53 50.80
N MET A 4 5.15 29.32 50.22
CA MET A 4 6.13 28.86 49.22
C MET A 4 5.38 27.94 48.24
N ILE A 5 4.81 28.53 47.18
CA ILE A 5 5.31 28.55 45.79
C ILE A 5 5.22 27.18 45.10
N LEU A 6 4.12 27.06 44.36
CA LEU A 6 3.89 26.38 43.09
C LEU A 6 5.16 26.04 42.28
N ALA A 7 5.28 24.80 41.83
CA ALA A 7 6.01 24.46 40.61
C ALA A 7 5.35 23.24 39.93
N VAL A 8 4.41 23.53 39.04
CA VAL A 8 3.81 22.56 38.11
C VAL A 8 4.79 22.38 36.96
N ALA A 9 5.61 21.33 36.99
CA ALA A 9 6.42 20.93 35.84
C ALA A 9 5.56 20.04 34.93
N ALA A 10 4.76 20.66 34.07
CA ALA A 10 4.04 19.98 33.00
C ALA A 10 5.04 19.57 31.92
N LEU A 11 5.54 18.33 32.00
CA LEU A 11 6.37 17.73 30.96
C LEU A 11 5.46 17.27 29.82
N THR A 12 5.12 18.18 28.91
CA THR A 12 4.41 17.81 27.67
C THR A 12 5.40 17.12 26.73
N LEU A 13 5.52 15.80 26.86
CA LEU A 13 6.12 14.94 25.86
C LEU A 13 5.29 15.04 24.58
N GLY A 14 5.71 15.93 23.67
CA GLY A 14 5.24 15.96 22.31
C GLY A 14 5.66 14.66 21.61
N LEU A 15 4.77 13.68 21.59
CA LEU A 15 4.89 12.52 20.72
C LEU A 15 4.72 13.04 19.29
N THR A 16 5.84 13.35 18.63
CA THR A 16 5.87 13.54 17.19
C THR A 16 5.45 12.21 16.56
N ASN A 17 4.22 12.16 16.04
CA ASN A 17 3.79 11.07 15.17
C ASN A 17 4.74 11.07 13.96
N VAL A 18 5.76 10.22 14.00
CA VAL A 18 6.48 9.82 12.82
C VAL A 18 5.46 9.10 11.94
N ALA A 19 4.95 9.79 10.93
CA ALA A 19 4.17 9.20 9.86
C ALA A 19 5.12 8.29 9.07
N SER A 20 5.37 7.10 9.60
CA SER A 20 6.05 6.04 8.89
C SER A 20 5.13 5.62 7.76
N ALA A 21 5.62 5.78 6.53
CA ALA A 21 5.04 5.20 5.32
C ALA A 21 4.79 3.70 5.54
N GLU A 22 3.54 3.34 5.84
CA GLU A 22 3.16 1.97 6.15
C GLU A 22 3.12 1.17 4.84
N GLU A 23 4.12 0.30 4.63
CA GLU A 23 4.17 -0.59 3.47
C GLU A 23 3.23 -1.76 3.72
N ILE A 24 2.12 -1.79 2.97
CA ILE A 24 1.11 -2.83 3.10
C ILE A 24 1.38 -3.91 2.05
N THR A 25 1.38 -5.17 2.50
CA THR A 25 1.44 -6.34 1.61
C THR A 25 0.07 -7.01 1.54
N ILE A 26 -0.48 -7.12 0.33
CA ILE A 26 -1.71 -7.85 0.05
C ILE A 26 -1.45 -8.99 -0.93
N VAL A 27 -2.24 -10.05 -0.81
CA VAL A 27 -2.25 -11.17 -1.76
C VAL A 27 -3.68 -11.49 -2.09
N GLY A 28 -3.98 -11.57 -3.39
CA GLY A 28 -5.26 -12.06 -3.86
C GLY A 28 -5.55 -11.70 -5.31
N PRO A 29 -6.77 -11.96 -5.78
CA PRO A 29 -7.10 -11.86 -7.19
C PRO A 29 -7.23 -10.39 -7.64
N VAL A 30 -6.73 -10.12 -8.84
CA VAL A 30 -6.99 -8.87 -9.56
C VAL A 30 -8.46 -8.83 -9.96
N THR A 31 -9.18 -7.77 -9.60
CA THR A 31 -10.60 -7.60 -9.94
C THR A 31 -10.82 -6.60 -11.06
N LYS A 32 -9.92 -5.63 -11.22
CA LYS A 32 -9.98 -4.60 -12.27
C LYS A 32 -8.57 -4.15 -12.65
N ILE A 33 -8.37 -3.85 -13.94
CA ILE A 33 -7.13 -3.30 -14.49
C ILE A 33 -7.49 -2.12 -15.37
N GLU A 34 -6.90 -0.96 -15.10
CA GLU A 34 -7.04 0.26 -15.89
C GLU A 34 -5.65 0.71 -16.34
N LEU A 35 -5.30 0.36 -17.58
CA LEU A 35 -4.04 0.78 -18.19
C LEU A 35 -4.08 2.28 -18.50
N LYS A 36 -3.00 2.97 -18.16
CA LYS A 36 -2.75 4.39 -18.45
C LYS A 36 -1.43 4.52 -19.20
N THR A 37 -1.15 5.73 -19.69
CA THR A 37 0.14 6.01 -20.34
C THR A 37 1.26 6.00 -19.29
N GLY A 38 2.06 4.93 -19.26
CA GLY A 38 3.20 4.78 -18.34
C GLY A 38 2.84 4.30 -16.93
N SER A 39 1.60 3.91 -16.66
CA SER A 39 1.19 3.31 -15.39
C SER A 39 -0.09 2.48 -15.56
N ALA A 40 -0.47 1.70 -14.55
CA ALA A 40 -1.74 1.00 -14.51
C ALA A 40 -2.33 1.07 -13.11
N ASP A 41 -3.62 1.37 -13.00
CA ASP A 41 -4.34 1.18 -11.75
C ASP A 41 -4.88 -0.25 -11.72
N VAL A 42 -4.54 -0.99 -10.67
CA VAL A 42 -4.96 -2.38 -10.51
C VAL A 42 -5.74 -2.49 -9.21
N THR A 43 -6.97 -2.99 -9.28
CA THR A 43 -7.75 -3.31 -8.09
C THR A 43 -7.47 -4.75 -7.70
N VAL A 44 -7.02 -4.97 -6.48
CA VAL A 44 -6.72 -6.29 -5.93
C VAL A 44 -7.63 -6.51 -4.72
N LYS A 45 -8.31 -7.65 -4.69
CA LYS A 45 -9.04 -8.09 -3.51
C LYS A 45 -8.08 -8.85 -2.61
N ASP A 46 -7.89 -8.40 -1.38
CA ASP A 46 -7.08 -9.09 -0.39
C ASP A 46 -7.81 -10.35 0.09
N SER A 47 -7.19 -11.51 -0.08
CA SER A 47 -7.78 -12.81 0.26
C SER A 47 -7.85 -13.06 1.78
N LYS A 48 -7.20 -12.23 2.61
CA LYS A 48 -7.23 -12.37 4.07
C LYS A 48 -8.34 -11.56 4.71
N THR A 49 -8.61 -10.37 4.18
CA THR A 49 -9.53 -9.39 4.78
C THR A 49 -10.77 -9.11 3.94
N ASP A 50 -10.86 -9.69 2.73
CA ASP A 50 -11.89 -9.44 1.72
C ASP A 50 -12.00 -7.97 1.27
N LYS A 51 -11.06 -7.11 1.70
CA LYS A 51 -11.01 -5.69 1.31
C LYS A 51 -10.40 -5.56 -0.08
N THR A 52 -10.84 -4.54 -0.81
CA THR A 52 -10.26 -4.18 -2.11
C THR A 52 -9.32 -2.99 -1.94
N ALA A 53 -8.14 -3.08 -2.56
CA ALA A 53 -7.18 -2.00 -2.64
C ALA A 53 -6.92 -1.65 -4.10
N VAL A 54 -6.83 -0.36 -4.40
CA VAL A 54 -6.42 0.13 -5.72
C VAL A 54 -4.95 0.50 -5.62
N VAL A 55 -4.12 -0.12 -6.45
CA VAL A 55 -2.68 0.08 -6.46
C VAL A 55 -2.23 0.62 -7.81
N VAL A 56 -1.28 1.54 -7.78
CA VAL A 56 -0.70 2.14 -8.99
C VAL A 56 0.60 1.42 -9.32
N VAL A 57 0.60 0.69 -10.43
CA VAL A 57 1.77 0.01 -10.98
C VAL A 57 2.46 0.94 -11.96
N LYS A 58 3.76 1.18 -11.75
CA LYS A 58 4.61 1.99 -12.65
C LYS A 58 5.80 1.22 -13.21
N ASP A 59 6.05 0.02 -12.71
CA ASP A 59 7.12 -0.85 -13.17
C ASP A 59 6.84 -1.34 -14.59
N GLN A 60 7.79 -1.12 -15.51
CA GLN A 60 7.60 -1.43 -16.91
C GLN A 60 7.36 -2.93 -17.16
N GLN A 61 8.08 -3.83 -16.47
CA GLN A 61 7.86 -5.27 -16.64
C GLN A 61 6.45 -5.71 -16.24
N SER A 62 5.89 -5.08 -15.20
CA SER A 62 4.54 -5.35 -14.74
C SER A 62 3.51 -4.77 -15.70
N LEU A 63 3.76 -3.57 -16.25
CA LEU A 63 2.92 -2.96 -17.28
C LEU A 63 2.90 -3.81 -18.57
N ASP A 64 4.04 -4.33 -19.00
CA ASP A 64 4.13 -5.28 -20.12
C ASP A 64 3.27 -6.52 -19.83
N LYS A 65 3.40 -7.13 -18.65
CA LYS A 65 2.59 -8.31 -18.26
C LYS A 65 1.09 -8.04 -18.20
N LEU A 66 0.68 -6.83 -17.78
CA LEU A 66 -0.73 -6.41 -17.76
C LEU A 66 -1.24 -6.15 -19.19
N SER A 67 -0.40 -5.57 -20.05
CA SER A 67 -0.73 -5.27 -21.45
C SER A 67 -0.82 -6.54 -22.32
N ASP A 68 0.10 -7.49 -22.12
CA ASP A 68 0.11 -8.81 -22.76
C ASP A 68 -0.92 -9.79 -22.16
N LYS A 69 -1.74 -9.35 -21.19
CA LYS A 69 -2.75 -10.17 -20.49
C LYS A 69 -2.19 -11.38 -19.72
N ARG A 70 -0.88 -11.43 -19.48
CA ARG A 70 -0.23 -12.46 -18.63
C ARG A 70 -0.69 -12.35 -17.18
N ILE A 71 -1.08 -11.15 -16.76
CA ILE A 71 -1.81 -10.89 -15.52
C ILE A 71 -3.15 -10.26 -15.92
N SER A 72 -4.24 -10.98 -15.66
CA SER A 72 -5.61 -10.60 -16.02
C SER A 72 -6.53 -10.67 -14.81
N ASN A 73 -7.75 -10.16 -14.93
CA ASN A 73 -8.75 -10.26 -13.87
C ASN A 73 -8.95 -11.74 -13.46
N GLY A 74 -9.02 -12.01 -12.16
CA GLY A 74 -9.10 -13.34 -11.57
C GLY A 74 -7.74 -13.99 -11.28
N VAL A 75 -6.61 -13.39 -11.71
CA VAL A 75 -5.27 -13.89 -11.39
C VAL A 75 -4.84 -13.40 -10.02
N ASP A 76 -4.36 -14.31 -9.17
CA ASP A 76 -3.75 -13.96 -7.89
C ASP A 76 -2.41 -13.25 -8.07
N VAL A 77 -2.27 -12.13 -7.39
CA VAL A 77 -1.06 -11.32 -7.35
C VAL A 77 -0.67 -11.01 -5.92
N ARG A 78 0.64 -10.90 -5.68
CA ARG A 78 1.20 -10.30 -4.48
C ARG A 78 1.59 -8.88 -4.80
N VAL A 79 1.03 -7.97 -4.02
CA VAL A 79 1.33 -6.55 -4.12
C VAL A 79 1.88 -6.05 -2.80
N LYS A 80 3.02 -5.37 -2.87
CA LYS A 80 3.49 -4.50 -1.80
C LYS A 80 3.34 -3.07 -2.28
N TYR A 81 2.59 -2.26 -1.55
CA TYR A 81 2.36 -0.87 -1.90
C TYR A 81 2.51 0.02 -0.69
N ASP A 82 2.84 1.27 -0.96
CA ASP A 82 2.90 2.30 0.06
C ASP A 82 1.48 2.82 0.33
N SER A 83 1.02 2.76 1.58
CA SER A 83 -0.35 3.15 1.92
C SER A 83 -0.61 4.65 1.76
N ALA A 84 0.43 5.50 1.74
CA ALA A 84 0.27 6.94 1.60
C ALA A 84 0.07 7.36 0.13
N THR A 85 0.74 6.68 -0.81
CA THR A 85 0.75 7.01 -2.24
C THR A 85 -0.06 6.04 -3.09
N GLY A 86 -0.36 4.84 -2.58
CA GLY A 86 -0.97 3.75 -3.33
C GLY A 86 -0.06 3.12 -4.39
N ILE A 87 1.22 3.53 -4.45
CA ILE A 87 2.16 3.06 -5.48
C ILE A 87 2.68 1.68 -5.10
N ALA A 88 2.55 0.73 -6.02
CA ALA A 88 3.10 -0.60 -5.86
C ALA A 88 4.64 -0.55 -5.98
N ARG A 89 5.32 -0.99 -4.92
CA ARG A 89 6.77 -1.24 -4.91
C ARG A 89 7.11 -2.63 -5.43
N VAL A 90 6.22 -3.59 -5.18
CA VAL A 90 6.32 -4.95 -5.70
C VAL A 90 4.97 -5.33 -6.28
N PHE A 91 4.97 -5.79 -7.53
CA PHE A 91 3.80 -6.36 -8.19
C PHE A 91 4.23 -7.66 -8.87
N LYS A 92 3.76 -8.80 -8.37
CA LYS A 92 4.13 -10.11 -8.90
C LYS A 92 2.90 -11.02 -8.96
N LYS A 93 2.80 -11.81 -10.03
CA LYS A 93 1.84 -12.91 -10.12
C LYS A 93 2.20 -13.98 -9.09
N GLU A 94 1.24 -14.42 -8.28
CA GLU A 94 1.41 -15.61 -7.44
C GLU A 94 1.19 -16.86 -8.30
N GLY A 95 1.99 -17.90 -8.06
CA GLY A 95 1.87 -19.18 -8.79
C GLY A 95 2.50 -19.18 -10.19
N GLY A 96 3.77 -18.78 -10.31
CA GLY A 96 4.63 -19.14 -11.43
C GLY A 96 5.81 -19.92 -10.89
N CYS A 97 5.93 -21.20 -11.27
CA CYS A 97 7.16 -21.99 -11.10
C CYS A 97 8.27 -21.34 -11.95
#